data_AF-A0A538JM24-F1
#
_entry.id   AF-A0A538JM24-F1
#
_cell.length_a   1.000
_cell.length_b   1.000
_cell.length_c   1.000
_cell.angle_alpha   90.00
_cell.angle_beta   90.00
_cell.angle_gamma   90.00
#
_symmetry.space_group_name_H-M   'P 1'
#
loop_
_entity.id
_entity.type
_entity.pdbx_description
1 polymer ?
#
loop_
_entity_poly.entity_id
_entity_poly.type
_entity_poly.pdbx_seq_one_letter_code
_entity_poly.pdbx_strand_id
1 'polypeptide(L)'
;MPAARAALEEALELRRGQSDRRGLGLALAGLGLIDTTAGDYLTAERHLAEARDIFRRAGDRWGLASTLWRTADLAFARGSLDDAEAALLEARAVVGATERERWIANTLTGLAEVALRRGDMERATALLADARDRYAVRDDALGVADVEERLRKLAKEPLSARKGTADTTSPHP
;
A
#
# COMPACT_ATOMS: atom_id res chain seq x y z
N MET A 1 11.71 -17.52 2.16
CA MET A 1 12.11 -16.38 3.02
C MET A 1 12.44 -16.77 4.49
N PRO A 2 13.06 -17.92 4.81
CA PRO A 2 13.30 -18.28 6.23
C PRO A 2 14.39 -17.43 6.91
N ALA A 3 15.48 -17.12 6.21
CA ALA A 3 16.59 -16.33 6.77
C ALA A 3 16.20 -14.88 7.10
N ALA A 4 15.38 -14.24 6.26
CA ALA A 4 14.90 -12.88 6.50
C ALA A 4 13.95 -12.80 7.72
N ARG A 5 13.12 -13.83 7.91
CA ARG A 5 12.22 -13.93 9.06
C ARG A 5 13.02 -14.09 10.36
N ALA A 6 13.96 -15.03 10.39
CA ALA A 6 14.81 -15.27 11.56
C ALA A 6 15.60 -14.02 11.98
N ALA A 7 16.20 -13.29 11.01
CA ALA A 7 16.92 -12.05 11.30
C ALA A 7 16.01 -10.95 11.86
N LEU A 8 14.77 -10.85 11.39
CA LEU A 8 13.80 -9.88 11.90
C LEU A 8 13.27 -10.25 13.29
N GLU A 9 13.08 -11.54 13.57
CA GLU A 9 12.69 -12.05 14.89
C GLU A 9 13.80 -11.82 15.92
N GLU A 10 15.06 -12.09 15.57
CA GLU A 10 16.21 -11.78 16.43
C GLU A 10 16.32 -10.28 16.70
N ALA A 11 16.17 -9.45 15.66
CA ALA A 11 16.15 -8.00 15.82
C ALA A 11 14.98 -7.52 16.69
N LEU A 12 13.81 -8.17 16.62
CA LEU A 12 12.64 -7.87 17.44
C LEU A 12 12.94 -8.14 18.93
N GLU A 13 13.52 -9.29 19.25
CA GLU A 13 13.86 -9.67 20.62
C GLU A 13 14.90 -8.72 21.23
N LEU A 14 15.97 -8.43 20.48
CA LEU A 14 17.01 -7.49 20.90
C LEU A 14 16.46 -6.08 21.15
N ARG A 15 15.54 -5.61 20.29
CA ARG A 15 14.97 -4.26 20.37
C ARG A 15 13.83 -4.15 21.37
N ARG A 16 13.13 -5.23 21.72
CA ARG A 16 12.15 -5.24 22.83
C ARG A 16 12.80 -4.98 24.19
N GLY A 17 14.06 -5.41 24.36
CA GLY A 17 14.85 -5.12 25.56
C GLY A 17 15.50 -3.73 25.58
N GLN A 18 15.40 -2.95 24.50
CA GLN A 18 16.05 -1.65 24.34
C GLN A 18 15.01 -0.56 24.09
N SER A 19 15.32 0.70 24.42
CA SER A 19 14.45 1.84 24.11
C SER A 19 14.38 2.19 22.60
N ASP A 20 14.87 1.32 21.69
CA ASP A 20 14.83 1.52 20.23
C ASP A 20 13.46 1.16 19.64
N ARG A 21 12.48 2.02 19.93
CA ARG A 21 11.10 1.89 19.44
C ARG A 21 11.02 1.96 17.92
N ARG A 22 11.80 2.83 17.28
CA ARG A 22 11.80 2.99 15.82
C ARG A 22 12.22 1.68 15.15
N GLY A 23 13.29 1.10 15.68
CA GLY A 23 13.79 -0.18 15.26
C GLY A 23 12.80 -1.33 15.38
N LEU A 24 12.13 -1.40 16.52
CA LEU A 24 11.08 -2.40 16.77
C LEU A 24 9.96 -2.28 15.74
N GLY A 25 9.49 -1.05 15.47
CA GLY A 25 8.46 -0.80 14.46
C GLY A 25 8.86 -1.25 13.05
N LEU A 26 10.13 -1.07 12.66
CA LEU A 26 10.61 -1.51 11.34
C LEU A 26 10.68 -3.03 11.23
N ALA A 27 11.13 -3.72 12.28
CA ALA A 27 11.17 -5.18 12.31
C ALA A 27 9.76 -5.76 12.20
N LEU A 28 8.80 -5.23 12.96
CA LEU A 28 7.39 -5.62 12.91
C LEU A 28 6.76 -5.35 11.53
N ALA A 29 7.02 -4.19 10.92
CA ALA A 29 6.55 -3.91 9.57
C ALA A 29 7.14 -4.89 8.53
N GLY A 30 8.40 -5.27 8.69
CA GLY A 30 9.06 -6.28 7.86
C GLY A 30 8.43 -7.67 8.01
N LEU A 31 8.19 -8.11 9.25
CA LEU A 31 7.52 -9.37 9.56
C LEU A 31 6.10 -9.38 8.99
N GLY A 32 5.36 -8.28 9.14
CA GLY A 32 4.03 -8.12 8.56
C GLY A 32 3.99 -8.36 7.05
N LEU A 33 4.99 -7.88 6.31
CA LEU A 33 5.09 -8.17 4.87
C LEU A 33 5.41 -9.65 4.61
N ILE A 34 6.35 -10.24 5.35
CA ILE A 34 6.70 -11.66 5.19
C ILE A 34 5.46 -12.53 5.44
N ASP A 35 4.76 -12.31 6.54
CA ASP A 35 3.56 -13.05 6.90
C ASP A 35 2.43 -12.82 5.87
N THR A 36 2.30 -11.60 5.32
CA THR A 36 1.37 -11.32 4.20
C THR A 36 1.70 -12.18 2.99
N THR A 37 2.97 -12.24 2.58
CA THR A 37 3.39 -13.06 1.42
C THR A 37 3.26 -14.56 1.67
N ALA A 38 3.28 -14.99 2.93
CA ALA A 38 3.11 -16.39 3.32
C ALA A 38 1.62 -16.82 3.39
N GLY A 39 0.68 -15.86 3.34
CA GLY A 39 -0.74 -16.13 3.57
C GLY A 39 -1.15 -16.12 5.05
N ASP A 40 -0.21 -15.83 5.96
CA ASP A 40 -0.40 -15.80 7.41
C ASP A 40 -1.01 -14.47 7.86
N TYR A 41 -2.18 -14.19 7.30
CA TYR A 41 -2.81 -12.89 7.34
C TYR A 41 -3.08 -12.38 8.77
N LEU A 42 -3.54 -13.23 9.69
CA LEU A 42 -3.80 -12.83 11.07
C LEU A 42 -2.51 -12.37 11.79
N THR A 43 -1.41 -13.07 11.56
CA THR A 43 -0.11 -12.72 12.12
C THR A 43 0.40 -11.41 11.52
N ALA A 44 0.26 -11.24 10.20
CA ALA A 44 0.62 -10.01 9.50
C ALA A 44 -0.10 -8.78 10.07
N GLU A 45 -1.41 -8.90 10.29
CA GLU A 45 -2.24 -7.82 10.85
C GLU A 45 -1.78 -7.42 12.25
N ARG A 46 -1.47 -8.39 13.11
CA ARG A 46 -0.96 -8.11 14.46
C ARG A 46 0.37 -7.37 14.41
N HIS A 47 1.32 -7.82 13.59
CA HIS A 47 2.62 -7.18 13.45
C HIS A 47 2.50 -5.76 12.88
N LEU A 48 1.66 -5.56 11.86
CA LEU A 48 1.44 -4.24 11.27
C LEU A 48 0.71 -3.29 12.22
N ALA A 49 -0.25 -3.77 13.00
CA ALA A 49 -0.94 -2.97 14.01
C ALA A 49 0.00 -2.50 15.12
N GLU A 50 0.88 -3.38 15.61
CA GLU A 50 1.90 -3.04 16.61
C GLU A 50 2.91 -2.01 16.04
N ALA A 51 3.41 -2.22 14.82
CA ALA A 51 4.28 -1.27 14.14
C ALA A 51 3.63 0.12 13.98
N ARG A 52 2.34 0.15 13.61
CA ARG A 52 1.58 1.39 13.42
C ARG A 52 1.45 2.17 14.73
N ASP A 53 1.12 1.51 15.83
CA ASP A 53 1.02 2.14 17.14
C ASP A 53 2.38 2.71 17.60
N ILE A 54 3.45 1.94 17.41
CA ILE A 54 4.82 2.38 17.73
C ILE A 54 5.19 3.65 16.96
N PHE A 55 5.03 3.66 15.64
CA PHE A 55 5.42 4.83 14.84
C PHE A 55 4.52 6.03 15.10
N ARG A 56 3.22 5.82 15.34
CA ARG A 56 2.30 6.90 15.71
C ARG A 56 2.70 7.55 17.02
N ARG A 57 3.00 6.77 18.06
CA ARG A 57 3.46 7.28 19.36
C ARG A 57 4.83 7.96 19.28
N ALA A 58 5.70 7.48 18.38
CA ALA A 58 7.01 8.07 18.14
C ALA A 58 6.96 9.35 17.29
N GLY A 59 5.83 9.67 16.66
CA GLY A 59 5.74 10.75 15.68
C GLY A 59 6.53 10.48 14.38
N ASP A 60 6.96 9.23 14.14
CA ASP A 60 7.70 8.86 12.93
C ASP A 60 6.73 8.71 11.76
N ARG A 61 6.55 9.81 11.03
CA ARG A 61 5.67 9.88 9.86
C ARG A 61 6.07 8.89 8.76
N TRP A 62 7.37 8.65 8.57
CA TRP A 62 7.83 7.74 7.53
C TRP A 62 7.52 6.30 7.88
N GLY A 63 7.88 5.89 9.10
CA GLY A 63 7.57 4.55 9.61
C GLY A 63 6.07 4.30 9.57
N LEU A 64 5.26 5.29 9.97
CA LEU A 64 3.81 5.20 9.92
C LEU A 64 3.28 5.03 8.49
N ALA A 65 3.69 5.87 7.54
CA ALA A 65 3.25 5.75 6.14
C ALA A 65 3.67 4.42 5.51
N SER A 66 4.91 3.97 5.75
CA SER A 66 5.43 2.68 5.28
C SER A 66 4.62 1.50 5.81
N THR A 67 4.26 1.51 7.10
CA THR A 67 3.41 0.47 7.70
C THR A 67 1.99 0.52 7.15
N LEU A 68 1.44 1.69 6.86
CA LEU A 68 0.11 1.83 6.26
C LEU A 68 0.08 1.29 4.81
N TRP A 69 1.14 1.51 4.02
CA TRP A 69 1.25 0.89 2.70
C TRP A 69 1.25 -0.65 2.80
N ARG A 70 2.00 -1.22 3.74
CA ARG A 70 2.00 -2.67 3.99
C ARG A 70 0.65 -3.20 4.50
N THR A 71 -0.09 -2.36 5.22
CA THR A 71 -1.47 -2.68 5.66
C THR A 71 -2.40 -2.73 4.45
N ALA A 72 -2.22 -1.84 3.48
CA ALA A 72 -2.94 -1.90 2.21
C ALA A 72 -2.56 -3.15 1.39
N ASP A 73 -1.26 -3.51 1.33
CA ASP A 73 -0.80 -4.74 0.67
C ASP A 73 -1.45 -6.00 1.29
N LEU A 74 -1.53 -6.05 2.62
CA LEU A 74 -2.24 -7.13 3.32
C LEU A 74 -3.73 -7.15 2.96
N ALA A 75 -4.39 -5.98 2.93
CA ALA A 75 -5.79 -5.88 2.56
C ALA A 75 -6.04 -6.32 1.10
N PHE A 76 -5.15 -5.96 0.17
CA PHE A 76 -5.20 -6.46 -1.21
C PHE A 76 -5.03 -7.98 -1.28
N ALA A 77 -4.10 -8.56 -0.51
CA ALA A 77 -3.90 -10.00 -0.45
C ALA A 77 -5.12 -10.76 0.10
N ARG A 78 -5.87 -10.13 1.01
CA ARG A 78 -7.15 -10.64 1.54
C ARG A 78 -8.36 -10.38 0.63
N GLY A 79 -8.20 -9.56 -0.41
CA GLY A 79 -9.30 -9.12 -1.27
C GLY A 79 -10.21 -8.05 -0.65
N SER A 80 -9.81 -7.43 0.47
CA SER A 80 -10.58 -6.35 1.11
C SER A 80 -10.18 -4.99 0.54
N LEU A 81 -10.89 -4.53 -0.50
CA LEU A 81 -10.61 -3.26 -1.14
C LEU A 81 -10.94 -2.04 -0.25
N ASP A 82 -11.93 -2.17 0.63
CA ASP A 82 -12.33 -1.11 1.54
C ASP A 82 -11.25 -0.86 2.61
N ASP A 83 -10.70 -1.93 3.17
CA ASP A 83 -9.60 -1.83 4.14
C ASP A 83 -8.32 -1.29 3.49
N ALA A 84 -8.05 -1.69 2.23
CA ALA A 84 -6.92 -1.18 1.47
C ALA A 84 -7.05 0.33 1.24
N GLU A 85 -8.23 0.79 0.82
CA GLU A 85 -8.51 2.21 0.62
C GLU A 85 -8.38 3.00 1.93
N ALA A 86 -8.93 2.49 3.03
CA ALA A 86 -8.83 3.14 4.33
C ALA A 86 -7.38 3.33 4.77
N ALA A 87 -6.55 2.28 4.64
CA ALA A 87 -5.12 2.35 4.97
C ALA A 87 -4.38 3.36 4.09
N LEU A 88 -4.68 3.41 2.79
CA LEU A 88 -4.06 4.34 1.84
C LEU A 88 -4.51 5.79 2.05
N LEU A 89 -5.77 6.03 2.42
CA LEU A 89 -6.26 7.36 2.77
C LEU A 89 -5.62 7.86 4.08
N GLU A 90 -5.44 6.98 5.06
CA GLU A 90 -4.67 7.30 6.27
C GLU A 90 -3.22 7.65 5.90
N ALA A 91 -2.58 6.84 5.05
CA ALA A 91 -1.23 7.10 4.56
C ALA A 91 -1.15 8.46 3.85
N ARG A 92 -2.16 8.79 3.03
CA ARG A 92 -2.26 10.06 2.30
C ARG A 92 -2.29 11.25 3.25
N ALA A 93 -3.03 11.16 4.35
CA ALA A 93 -3.06 12.20 5.37
C ALA A 93 -1.68 12.37 6.05
N VAL A 94 -0.97 11.26 6.30
CA VAL A 94 0.37 11.29 6.92
C VAL A 94 1.40 11.91 5.98
N VAL A 95 1.41 11.52 4.70
CA VAL A 95 2.40 12.00 3.71
C VAL A 95 2.05 13.37 3.13
N GLY A 96 0.77 13.76 3.08
CA GLY A 96 0.34 15.07 2.60
C GLY A 96 0.82 16.24 3.47
N ALA A 97 1.16 15.97 4.74
CA ALA A 97 1.83 16.92 5.62
C ALA A 97 3.36 16.99 5.40
N THR A 98 3.89 16.42 4.31
CA THR A 98 5.32 16.37 4.00
C THR A 98 5.58 16.84 2.57
N GLU A 99 6.75 17.44 2.32
CA GLU A 99 7.22 17.82 0.97
C GLU A 99 7.89 16.62 0.24
N ARG A 100 7.42 15.40 0.51
CA ARG A 100 8.01 14.16 0.01
C ARG A 100 7.19 13.63 -1.15
N GLU A 101 7.36 14.23 -2.33
CA GLU A 101 6.59 13.90 -3.53
C GLU A 101 6.56 12.41 -3.86
N ARG A 102 7.69 11.71 -3.70
CA ARG A 102 7.77 10.25 -3.91
C ARG A 102 6.81 9.44 -3.03
N TRP A 103 6.59 9.88 -1.78
CA TRP A 103 5.71 9.17 -0.84
C TRP A 103 4.25 9.43 -1.17
N ILE A 104 3.94 10.65 -1.59
CA ILE A 104 2.60 11.00 -2.07
C ILE A 104 2.30 10.19 -3.34
N ALA A 105 3.23 10.16 -4.30
CA ALA A 105 3.11 9.38 -5.53
C ALA A 105 2.88 7.89 -5.26
N ASN A 106 3.67 7.27 -4.36
CA ASN A 106 3.48 5.87 -3.98
C ASN A 106 2.08 5.60 -3.40
N THR A 107 1.58 6.52 -2.56
CA THR A 107 0.24 6.42 -1.97
C THR A 107 -0.86 6.55 -3.03
N LEU A 108 -0.68 7.45 -4.00
CA LEU A 108 -1.62 7.62 -5.12
C LEU A 108 -1.64 6.40 -6.04
N THR A 109 -0.49 5.80 -6.29
CA THR A 109 -0.39 4.54 -7.04
C THR A 109 -1.16 3.41 -6.35
N GLY A 110 -1.11 3.32 -5.01
CA GLY A 110 -1.94 2.39 -4.25
C GLY A 110 -3.44 2.69 -4.35
N LEU A 111 -3.85 3.96 -4.27
CA LEU A 111 -5.25 4.34 -4.44
C LEU A 111 -5.75 4.07 -5.86
N ALA A 112 -4.88 4.23 -6.86
CA ALA A 112 -5.20 3.88 -8.23
C ALA A 112 -5.44 2.37 -8.37
N GLU A 113 -4.65 1.53 -7.70
CA GLU A 113 -4.87 0.07 -7.66
C GLU A 113 -6.25 -0.29 -7.08
N VAL A 114 -6.69 0.38 -6.01
CA VAL A 114 -8.06 0.21 -5.48
C VAL A 114 -9.08 0.56 -6.55
N ALA A 115 -8.93 1.70 -7.22
CA ALA A 115 -9.86 2.15 -8.25
C ALA A 115 -9.91 1.17 -9.43
N LEU A 116 -8.76 0.64 -9.88
CA LEU A 116 -8.69 -0.40 -10.91
C LEU A 116 -9.43 -1.67 -10.54
N ARG A 117 -9.22 -2.18 -9.32
CA ARG A 117 -9.90 -3.40 -8.84
C ARG A 117 -11.40 -3.22 -8.67
N ARG A 118 -11.87 -1.99 -8.49
CA ARG A 118 -13.30 -1.64 -8.49
C ARG A 118 -13.86 -1.33 -9.87
N GLY A 119 -13.04 -1.31 -10.92
CA GLY A 119 -13.43 -0.97 -12.29
C GLY A 119 -13.60 0.54 -12.54
N ASP A 120 -13.21 1.40 -11.60
CA ASP A 120 -13.25 2.85 -11.73
C ASP A 120 -11.99 3.35 -12.47
N MET A 121 -12.02 3.17 -13.79
CA MET A 121 -10.90 3.50 -14.68
C MET A 121 -10.61 5.00 -14.76
N GLU A 122 -11.64 5.83 -14.62
CA GLU A 122 -11.51 7.29 -14.64
C GLU A 122 -10.73 7.75 -13.42
N ARG A 123 -11.14 7.32 -12.23
CA ARG A 123 -10.44 7.63 -10.98
C ARG A 123 -9.03 7.05 -10.96
N ALA A 124 -8.85 5.81 -11.44
CA ALA A 124 -7.52 5.20 -11.54
C ALA A 124 -6.58 6.01 -12.43
N THR A 125 -7.06 6.46 -13.59
CA THR A 125 -6.28 7.26 -14.54
C THR A 125 -5.90 8.61 -13.96
N ALA A 126 -6.84 9.30 -13.31
CA ALA A 126 -6.59 10.58 -12.64
C ALA A 126 -5.53 10.44 -11.53
N LEU A 127 -5.63 9.39 -10.71
CA LEU A 127 -4.67 9.12 -9.63
C LEU A 127 -3.27 8.77 -10.17
N LEU A 128 -3.18 8.00 -11.25
CA LEU A 128 -1.89 7.67 -11.88
C LEU A 128 -1.28 8.90 -12.55
N ALA A 129 -2.05 9.75 -13.22
CA ALA A 129 -1.53 11.00 -13.79
C ALA A 129 -0.94 11.90 -12.70
N ASP A 130 -1.65 12.04 -11.57
CA ASP A 130 -1.20 12.82 -10.42
C ASP A 130 0.03 12.20 -9.72
N ALA A 131 0.14 10.87 -9.70
CA ALA A 131 1.33 10.17 -9.21
C ALA A 131 2.55 10.41 -10.13
N ARG A 132 2.37 10.35 -11.45
CA ARG A 132 3.42 10.61 -12.45
C ARG A 132 4.01 12.00 -12.27
N ASP A 133 3.15 13.00 -12.18
CA ASP A 133 3.57 14.40 -12.07
C ASP A 133 4.43 14.61 -10.82
N ARG A 134 4.09 13.95 -9.71
CA ARG A 134 4.89 13.97 -8.47
C ARG A 134 6.23 13.24 -8.58
N TYR A 135 6.30 12.11 -9.26
CA TYR A 135 7.59 11.46 -9.53
C TYR A 135 8.48 12.34 -10.42
N ALA A 136 7.89 13.08 -11.37
CA ALA A 136 8.61 13.94 -12.29
C ALA A 136 9.24 15.19 -11.63
N VAL A 137 8.66 15.71 -10.54
CA VAL A 137 9.22 16.88 -9.81
C VAL A 137 10.67 16.66 -9.32
N ARG A 138 11.11 15.40 -9.17
CA ARG A 138 12.45 15.06 -8.66
C ARG A 138 13.28 14.16 -9.57
N ASP A 139 12.97 14.09 -10.86
CA ASP A 139 13.68 13.23 -11.82
C ASP A 139 13.68 11.73 -11.43
N ASP A 140 12.63 11.26 -10.73
CA ASP A 140 12.47 9.83 -10.42
C ASP A 140 11.95 9.09 -11.66
N ALA A 141 12.87 8.88 -12.60
CA ALA A 141 12.59 8.27 -13.91
C ALA A 141 11.99 6.86 -13.80
N LEU A 142 12.33 6.11 -12.74
CA LEU A 142 11.78 4.78 -12.50
C LEU A 142 10.30 4.85 -12.08
N GLY A 143 9.96 5.77 -11.17
CA GLY A 143 8.57 6.00 -10.77
C GLY A 143 7.69 6.50 -11.92
N VAL A 144 8.23 7.40 -12.76
CA VAL A 144 7.54 7.86 -13.97
C VAL A 144 7.30 6.71 -14.95
N ALA A 145 8.33 5.91 -15.26
CA ALA A 145 8.21 4.82 -16.23
C ALA A 145 7.19 3.75 -15.82
N ASP A 146 7.16 3.37 -14.54
CA ASP A 146 6.19 2.39 -14.01
C ASP A 146 4.74 2.90 -14.17
N VAL A 147 4.50 4.15 -13.76
CA VAL A 147 3.16 4.76 -13.86
C VAL A 147 2.73 4.95 -15.32
N GLU A 148 3.64 5.34 -16.21
CA GLU A 148 3.37 5.46 -17.63
C GLU A 148 3.06 4.12 -18.30
N GLU A 149 3.74 3.04 -17.90
CA GLU A 149 3.40 1.71 -18.37
C GLU A 149 1.97 1.32 -17.99
N ARG A 150 1.58 1.58 -16.74
CA ARG A 150 0.22 1.31 -16.25
C ARG A 150 -0.82 2.12 -17.03
N LEU A 151 -0.59 3.44 -17.22
CA LEU A 151 -1.46 4.29 -18.03
C LEU A 151 -1.59 3.80 -19.48
N ARG A 152 -0.48 3.36 -20.08
CA ARG A 152 -0.46 2.82 -21.44
C ARG A 152 -1.27 1.53 -21.57
N LYS A 153 -1.24 0.66 -20.56
CA LYS A 153 -2.07 -0.56 -20.52
C LYS A 153 -3.56 -0.19 -20.47
N LEU A 154 -3.94 0.75 -19.60
CA LEU A 154 -5.32 1.23 -19.48
C LEU A 154 -5.86 1.88 -20.75
N ALA A 155 -5.00 2.63 -21.47
CA ALA A 155 -5.38 3.24 -22.74
C ALA A 155 -5.58 2.22 -23.88
N LYS A 156 -4.96 1.05 -23.79
CA LYS A 156 -5.07 -0.03 -24.79
C LYS A 156 -6.24 -0.98 -24.54
N GLU A 157 -6.86 -0.96 -23.37
CA GLU A 157 -8.06 -1.75 -23.11
C GLU A 157 -9.28 -1.09 -23.79
N PRO A 158 -9.92 -1.78 -24.76
CA PRO A 158 -11.00 -1.19 -25.55
C PRO A 158 -12.22 -0.89 -24.67
N LEU A 159 -12.99 0.14 -25.06
CA LEU A 159 -14.24 0.56 -24.39
C LEU A 159 -15.23 -0.60 -24.11
N SER A 160 -15.14 -1.72 -24.84
CA SER A 160 -15.99 -2.90 -24.71
C SER A 160 -15.75 -3.74 -23.45
N ALA A 161 -14.60 -3.60 -22.76
CA ALA A 161 -14.38 -4.22 -21.45
C ALA A 161 -14.94 -3.35 -20.29
N ARG A 162 -15.45 -2.14 -20.58
CA ARG A 162 -15.91 -1.14 -19.59
C ARG A 162 -17.34 -1.35 -19.08
N LYS A 163 -18.05 -2.36 -19.60
CA LYS A 163 -19.36 -2.82 -19.11
C LYS A 163 -19.36 -4.35 -19.12
N GLY A 164 -18.99 -4.96 -18.01
CA GLY A 164 -18.83 -6.42 -17.96
C GLY A 164 -18.91 -7.05 -16.58
N THR A 165 -19.59 -6.45 -15.60
CA THR A 165 -19.98 -7.11 -14.35
C THR A 165 -21.31 -6.61 -13.76
N ALA A 166 -22.16 -5.97 -14.57
CA ALA A 166 -23.51 -5.59 -14.16
C ALA A 166 -24.51 -6.03 -15.25
N ASP A 167 -24.84 -7.32 -15.26
CA ASP A 167 -26.18 -7.88 -15.50
C ASP A 167 -26.09 -9.36 -15.86
N THR A 168 -26.29 -10.24 -14.88
CA THR A 168 -27.14 -11.43 -15.04
C THR A 168 -27.67 -11.81 -13.66
N THR A 169 -28.57 -11.00 -13.11
CA THR A 169 -29.56 -11.51 -12.16
C THR A 169 -30.92 -10.99 -12.62
N SER A 170 -31.48 -11.65 -13.62
CA SER A 170 -32.92 -11.65 -13.81
C SER A 170 -33.47 -12.93 -13.20
N PRO A 171 -34.37 -12.84 -12.20
CA PRO A 171 -35.13 -13.97 -11.71
C PRO A 171 -36.33 -14.21 -12.62
N HIS A 172 -36.68 -15.47 -12.85
CA HIS A 172 -37.95 -15.80 -13.46
C HIS A 172 -38.52 -17.10 -12.85
N PRO A 173 -39.85 -17.27 -12.92
CA PRO A 173 -40.76 -17.24 -11.77
C PRO A 173 -41.09 -18.62 -11.18
#